data_AF-A0A0Q4GYB5-F1
#
_entry.id   AF-A0A0Q4GYB5-F1
#
_cell.length_a   1.000
_cell.length_b   1.000
_cell.length_c   1.000
_cell.angle_alpha   90.00
_cell.angle_beta   90.00
_cell.angle_gamma   90.00
#
_symmetry.space_group_name_H-M   'P 1'
#
loop_
_entity.id
_entity.type
_entity.pdbx_description
1 polymer ?
#
loop_
_entity_poly.entity_id
_entity_poly.type
_entity_poly.pdbx_seq_one_letter_code
_entity_poly.pdbx_strand_id
1 'polypeptide(L)'
;MTSLGLKLKVAILDRTKDKVTNLFRLASVMETQLKRSYQISYQTYINFPISKFNNHNRIINSGLDGFAYKTFFSTIKKTVNVSFFMKYRIVRNPDQKMNNEHLIQIMDNIGEMKNLYGFAHNIGGSTVSLNVSYVNNIIQGLDNNTIPHELGHTFSLLHVDDQSTLRSDSRQYWTHAKQNTKDSTNIMFSGGSKYNTDLTSTTVVGDQINLLINAYRNGKLNLN
;
A
#
# COMPACT_ATOMS: atom_id res chain seq x y z
N MET A 1 -7.87 17.62 12.40
CA MET A 1 -7.70 17.00 11.06
C MET A 1 -6.21 16.80 10.83
N THR A 2 -5.77 15.64 10.31
CA THR A 2 -4.37 15.47 9.88
C THR A 2 -4.34 15.08 8.42
N SER A 3 -3.59 15.85 7.63
CA SER A 3 -3.36 15.58 6.21
C SER A 3 -1.92 15.10 6.03
N LEU A 4 -1.72 14.07 5.23
CA LEU A 4 -0.40 13.54 4.88
C LEU A 4 -0.28 13.36 3.36
N GLY A 5 0.78 13.91 2.78
CA GLY A 5 1.13 13.66 1.38
C GLY A 5 2.19 12.56 1.26
N LEU A 6 1.79 11.38 0.77
CA LEU A 6 2.69 10.29 0.43
C LEU A 6 3.32 10.56 -0.93
N LYS A 7 4.64 10.47 -1.00
CA LYS A 7 5.42 10.67 -2.22
C LYS A 7 6.11 9.38 -2.61
N LEU A 8 5.76 8.84 -3.77
CA LEU A 8 6.42 7.69 -4.38
C LEU A 8 7.27 8.17 -5.56
N LYS A 9 8.53 7.75 -5.63
CA LYS A 9 9.36 7.94 -6.83
C LYS A 9 9.53 6.60 -7.53
N VAL A 10 9.40 6.58 -8.85
CA VAL A 10 9.37 5.35 -9.64
C VAL A 10 10.28 5.47 -10.86
N ALA A 11 11.21 4.53 -11.00
CA ALA A 11 11.91 4.23 -12.24
C ALA A 11 11.14 3.12 -12.97
N ILE A 12 10.84 3.33 -14.25
CA ILE A 12 10.12 2.36 -15.08
C ILE A 12 11.06 1.88 -16.18
N LEU A 13 11.20 0.56 -16.30
CA LEU A 13 12.10 -0.10 -17.22
C LEU A 13 11.34 -1.12 -18.05
N ASP A 14 11.36 -0.96 -19.38
CA ASP A 14 10.98 -2.06 -20.27
C ASP A 14 12.18 -3.02 -20.42
N ARG A 15 12.07 -4.24 -19.89
CA ARG A 15 13.08 -5.31 -20.02
C ARG A 15 12.72 -6.31 -21.12
N THR A 16 11.58 -6.17 -21.78
CA THR A 16 11.16 -7.05 -22.89
C THR A 16 12.15 -7.00 -24.03
N LYS A 17 12.16 -8.05 -24.85
CA LYS A 17 12.99 -8.09 -26.06
C LYS A 17 12.64 -6.99 -27.05
N ASP A 18 11.35 -6.73 -27.24
CA ASP A 18 10.85 -5.87 -28.32
C ASP A 18 10.72 -4.40 -27.93
N LYS A 19 10.75 -4.07 -26.62
CA LYS A 19 10.69 -2.69 -26.09
C LYS A 19 9.49 -1.87 -26.58
N VAL A 20 8.36 -2.53 -26.85
CA VAL A 20 7.18 -1.90 -27.47
C VAL A 20 6.22 -1.26 -26.47
N THR A 21 6.48 -1.39 -25.16
CA THR A 21 5.55 -0.92 -24.14
C THR A 21 5.46 0.61 -24.12
N ASN A 22 4.25 1.16 -24.16
CA ASN A 22 4.04 2.61 -23.95
C ASN A 22 4.20 2.96 -22.47
N LEU A 23 5.44 3.15 -22.04
CA LEU A 23 5.80 3.39 -20.63
C LEU A 23 5.23 4.70 -20.07
N PHE A 24 5.09 5.74 -20.88
CA PHE A 24 4.47 6.99 -20.44
C PHE A 24 2.98 6.80 -20.12
N ARG A 25 2.27 6.07 -20.97
CA ARG A 25 0.87 5.73 -20.73
C ARG A 25 0.71 4.83 -19.51
N LEU A 26 1.56 3.81 -19.38
CA LEU A 26 1.61 2.95 -18.20
C LEU A 26 1.82 3.77 -16.91
N ALA A 27 2.76 4.72 -16.92
CA ALA A 27 3.02 5.59 -15.78
C ALA A 27 1.79 6.42 -15.39
N SER A 28 1.11 7.02 -16.37
CA SER A 28 -0.11 7.81 -16.12
C SER A 28 -1.23 6.97 -15.51
N VAL A 29 -1.40 5.74 -15.99
CA VAL A 29 -2.41 4.81 -15.47
C VAL A 29 -2.04 4.33 -14.07
N MET A 30 -0.77 3.99 -13.82
CA MET A 30 -0.27 3.64 -12.50
C MET A 30 -0.55 4.75 -11.48
N GLU A 31 -0.28 6.02 -11.80
CA GLU A 31 -0.59 7.13 -10.90
C GLU A 31 -2.09 7.18 -10.56
N THR A 32 -2.94 6.96 -11.57
CA THR A 32 -4.40 6.99 -11.41
C THR A 32 -4.89 5.86 -10.51
N GLN A 33 -4.40 4.63 -10.72
CA GLN A 33 -4.76 3.47 -9.91
C GLN A 33 -4.25 3.62 -8.47
N LEU A 34 -3.01 4.07 -8.28
CA LEU A 34 -2.46 4.31 -6.95
C LEU A 34 -3.22 5.40 -6.19
N LYS A 35 -3.62 6.49 -6.86
CA LYS A 35 -4.50 7.48 -6.24
C LYS A 35 -5.84 6.86 -5.86
N ARG A 36 -6.49 6.10 -6.77
CA ARG A 36 -7.77 5.44 -6.46
C ARG A 36 -7.68 4.59 -5.20
N SER A 37 -6.61 3.82 -5.03
CA SER A 37 -6.47 2.93 -3.89
C SER A 37 -6.00 3.64 -2.61
N TYR A 38 -4.94 4.45 -2.69
CA TYR A 38 -4.22 4.93 -1.52
C TYR A 38 -4.55 6.38 -1.12
N GLN A 39 -5.22 7.14 -1.99
CA GLN A 39 -5.70 8.49 -1.65
C GLN A 39 -7.07 8.39 -0.98
N ILE A 40 -7.08 8.14 0.32
CA ILE A 40 -8.30 7.95 1.09
C ILE A 40 -8.41 8.91 2.28
N SER A 41 -9.62 9.02 2.81
CA SER A 41 -9.88 9.65 4.11
C SER A 41 -10.52 8.61 5.03
N TYR A 42 -9.98 8.45 6.25
CA TYR A 42 -10.49 7.48 7.22
C TYR A 42 -10.48 8.03 8.63
N GLN A 43 -11.26 7.40 9.50
CA GLN A 43 -11.32 7.71 10.92
C GLN A 43 -10.40 6.77 11.69
N THR A 44 -9.58 7.34 12.57
CA THR A 44 -8.78 6.59 13.52
C THR A 44 -9.01 7.09 14.94
N TYR A 45 -8.64 6.28 15.92
CA TYR A 45 -8.72 6.61 17.33
C TYR A 45 -7.31 6.80 17.88
N ILE A 46 -7.09 7.90 18.58
CA ILE A 46 -5.78 8.19 19.20
C ILE A 46 -6.00 8.33 20.70
N ASN A 47 -5.14 7.66 21.47
CA ASN A 47 -5.09 7.77 22.92
C ASN A 47 -4.18 8.96 23.29
N PHE A 48 -4.78 9.99 23.88
CA PHE A 48 -4.03 11.14 24.38
C PHE A 48 -3.85 11.04 25.89
N PRO A 49 -2.61 11.16 26.41
CA PRO A 49 -2.38 11.21 27.85
C PRO A 49 -3.01 12.49 28.39
N ILE A 50 -3.91 12.34 29.35
CA ILE A 50 -4.48 13.43 30.14
C ILE A 50 -3.51 13.67 31.30
N SER A 51 -2.37 14.28 31.03
CA SER A 51 -1.60 14.93 32.08
C SER A 51 -2.25 16.29 32.35
N LYS A 52 -3.04 16.40 33.43
CA LYS A 52 -3.66 17.64 33.95
C LYS A 52 -3.89 18.73 32.89
N PHE A 53 -5.07 18.74 32.27
CA PHE A 53 -5.61 19.93 31.62
C PHE A 53 -5.88 21.02 32.68
N ASN A 54 -4.83 21.68 33.16
CA ASN A 54 -4.97 22.98 33.80
C ASN A 54 -4.85 24.02 32.69
N ASN A 55 -5.99 24.34 32.06
CA ASN A 55 -6.40 25.73 31.85
C ASN A 55 -7.77 25.78 31.15
N HIS A 56 -8.73 26.28 31.92
CA HIS A 56 -10.01 26.86 31.52
C HIS A 56 -11.16 25.89 31.18
N ASN A 57 -11.97 25.62 32.23
CA ASN A 57 -13.41 25.29 32.21
C ASN A 57 -13.89 23.84 31.99
N ARG A 58 -13.11 22.82 32.31
CA ARG A 58 -13.69 21.49 32.63
C ARG A 58 -13.05 20.89 33.86
N ILE A 59 -13.64 21.19 35.03
CA ILE A 59 -13.41 20.43 36.25
C ILE A 59 -14.06 19.06 36.02
N ILE A 60 -13.26 18.04 35.72
CA ILE A 60 -13.73 16.66 35.82
C ILE A 60 -13.69 16.34 37.31
N ASN A 61 -14.82 16.47 38.01
CA ASN A 61 -15.00 15.90 39.35
C ASN A 61 -14.98 14.37 39.22
N SER A 62 -13.81 13.76 39.05
CA SER A 62 -13.70 12.32 38.81
C SER A 62 -13.71 11.48 40.09
N GLY A 63 -13.69 12.08 41.30
CA GLY A 63 -13.65 11.32 42.56
C GLY A 63 -12.36 10.50 42.74
N LEU A 64 -11.27 10.91 42.07
CA LEU A 64 -10.00 10.17 41.99
C LEU A 64 -8.80 10.96 42.53
N ASP A 65 -9.06 12.05 43.28
CA ASP A 65 -8.05 12.99 43.77
C ASP A 65 -7.02 12.37 44.73
N GLY A 66 -7.30 11.15 45.22
CA GLY A 66 -6.42 10.39 46.13
C GLY A 66 -5.49 9.38 45.47
N PHE A 67 -5.47 9.24 44.13
CA PHE A 67 -4.62 8.23 43.48
C PHE A 67 -3.32 8.83 42.91
N ALA A 68 -2.18 8.29 43.35
CA ALA A 68 -0.86 8.67 42.87
C ALA A 68 -0.71 8.43 41.35
N TYR A 69 -0.50 9.51 40.61
CA TYR A 69 -0.01 9.60 39.22
C TYR A 69 -0.42 8.45 38.28
N LYS A 70 -1.71 8.25 38.04
CA LYS A 70 -2.15 7.47 36.87
C LYS A 70 -2.30 8.40 35.67
N THR A 71 -1.49 8.18 34.64
CA THR A 71 -1.72 8.79 33.32
C THR A 71 -2.98 8.18 32.74
N PHE A 72 -4.06 8.96 32.71
CA PHE A 72 -5.30 8.55 32.05
C PHE A 72 -5.20 8.84 30.55
N PHE A 73 -5.79 8.00 29.71
CA PHE A 73 -5.83 8.24 28.27
C PHE A 73 -7.26 8.53 27.84
N SER A 74 -7.47 9.66 27.16
CA SER A 74 -8.72 9.89 26.43
C SER A 74 -8.56 9.37 25.01
N THR A 75 -9.49 8.54 24.56
CA THR A 75 -9.58 8.16 23.15
C THR A 75 -10.36 9.23 22.39
N ILE A 76 -9.71 9.89 21.44
CA ILE A 76 -10.41 10.83 20.54
C ILE A 76 -10.46 10.28 19.12
N LYS A 77 -11.58 10.51 18.46
CA LYS A 77 -11.78 10.19 17.05
C LYS A 77 -11.15 11.27 16.18
N LYS A 78 -10.38 10.88 15.17
CA LYS A 78 -9.66 11.79 14.28
C LYS A 78 -9.77 11.36 12.83
N THR A 79 -10.13 12.30 11.96
CA THR A 79 -10.03 12.14 10.51
C THR A 79 -8.58 12.29 10.05
N VAL A 80 -8.10 11.29 9.30
CA VAL A 80 -6.83 11.30 8.57
C VAL A 80 -7.15 11.36 7.08
N ASN A 81 -6.58 12.34 6.39
CA ASN A 81 -6.65 12.48 4.94
C ASN A 81 -5.28 12.15 4.34
N VAL A 82 -5.24 11.21 3.41
CA VAL A 82 -4.02 10.82 2.71
C VAL A 82 -4.11 11.30 1.28
N SER A 83 -3.09 12.04 0.83
CA SER A 83 -2.87 12.41 -0.57
C SER A 83 -1.73 11.58 -1.13
N PHE A 84 -1.83 11.15 -2.38
CA PHE A 84 -0.81 10.33 -3.04
C PHE A 84 -0.22 11.07 -4.24
N PHE A 85 1.11 11.14 -4.29
CA PHE A 85 1.86 11.79 -5.35
C PHE A 85 2.91 10.85 -5.90
N MET A 86 2.88 10.63 -7.21
CA MET A 86 3.88 9.83 -7.89
C MET A 86 4.77 10.74 -8.75
N LYS A 87 6.08 10.53 -8.68
CA LYS A 87 7.03 11.03 -9.67
C LYS A 87 7.63 9.83 -10.38
N TYR A 88 7.65 9.85 -11.70
CA TYR A 88 8.25 8.76 -12.46
C TYR A 88 9.32 9.26 -13.43
N ARG A 89 10.20 8.35 -13.81
CA ARG A 89 11.07 8.48 -14.96
C ARG A 89 11.26 7.13 -15.63
N ILE A 90 11.54 7.16 -16.92
CA ILE A 90 11.84 5.95 -17.69
C ILE A 90 13.35 5.74 -17.68
N VAL A 91 13.78 4.51 -17.46
CA VAL A 91 15.18 4.12 -17.43
C VAL A 91 15.47 3.05 -18.48
N ARG A 92 16.73 2.94 -18.89
CA ARG A 92 17.19 1.98 -19.90
C ARG A 92 17.83 0.74 -19.31
N ASN A 93 18.32 0.84 -18.07
CA ASN A 93 18.90 -0.29 -17.34
C ASN A 93 18.52 -0.22 -15.84
N PRO A 94 18.60 -1.35 -15.11
CA PRO A 94 18.27 -1.39 -13.69
C PRO A 94 19.19 -0.52 -12.82
N ASP A 95 20.47 -0.41 -13.17
CA ASP A 95 21.48 0.33 -12.39
C ASP A 95 21.25 1.85 -12.40
N GLN A 96 20.44 2.34 -13.34
CA GLN A 96 20.00 3.72 -13.33
C GLN A 96 19.03 4.03 -12.19
N LYS A 97 18.40 3.04 -11.53
CA LYS A 97 17.51 3.22 -10.38
C LYS A 97 18.24 3.94 -9.25
N MET A 98 17.62 4.99 -8.70
CA MET A 98 18.16 5.67 -7.52
C MET A 98 17.77 4.92 -6.23
N ASN A 99 18.58 5.08 -5.17
CA ASN A 99 18.34 4.43 -3.88
C ASN A 99 17.01 4.82 -3.21
N ASN A 100 16.39 5.91 -3.65
CA ASN A 100 15.12 6.43 -3.14
C ASN A 100 13.95 6.27 -4.11
N GLU A 101 13.99 5.25 -4.97
CA GLU A 101 12.98 4.96 -5.97
C GLU A 101 12.53 3.50 -5.91
N HIS A 102 11.28 3.28 -6.30
CA HIS A 102 10.81 1.97 -6.74
C HIS A 102 11.23 1.71 -8.18
N LEU A 103 11.50 0.46 -8.52
CA LEU A 103 11.76 0.01 -9.88
C LEU A 103 10.61 -0.88 -10.34
N ILE A 104 9.92 -0.44 -11.40
CA ILE A 104 8.92 -1.23 -12.11
C ILE A 104 9.58 -1.77 -13.37
N GLN A 105 9.67 -3.10 -13.48
CA GLN A 105 10.26 -3.78 -14.62
C GLN A 105 9.17 -4.48 -15.43
N ILE A 106 9.06 -4.17 -16.72
CA ILE A 106 8.16 -4.88 -17.63
C ILE A 106 8.98 -6.03 -18.22
N MET A 107 8.52 -7.27 -18.01
CA MET A 107 9.25 -8.48 -18.35
C MET A 107 8.49 -9.33 -19.37
N ASP A 108 9.24 -10.09 -20.17
CA ASP A 108 8.66 -11.05 -21.10
C ASP A 108 7.89 -12.15 -20.35
N ASN A 109 6.86 -12.70 -21.00
CA ASN A 109 5.99 -13.75 -20.47
C ASN A 109 6.67 -15.14 -20.48
N ILE A 110 7.77 -15.27 -19.75
CA ILE A 110 8.63 -16.46 -19.71
C ILE A 110 9.05 -16.79 -18.26
N GLY A 111 9.50 -18.02 -18.03
CA GLY A 111 9.99 -18.45 -16.72
C GLY A 111 8.99 -18.21 -15.60
N GLU A 112 9.42 -17.54 -14.53
CA GLU A 112 8.60 -17.19 -13.37
C GLU A 112 7.40 -16.29 -13.72
N MET A 113 7.49 -15.47 -14.77
CA MET A 113 6.39 -14.59 -15.18
C MET A 113 5.26 -15.33 -15.89
N LYS A 114 5.47 -16.57 -16.38
CA LYS A 114 4.59 -17.24 -17.35
C LYS A 114 3.11 -17.34 -16.91
N ASN A 115 2.86 -17.31 -15.60
CA ASN A 115 1.52 -17.42 -15.02
C ASN A 115 1.21 -16.29 -14.03
N LEU A 116 1.99 -15.20 -14.05
CA LEU A 116 1.84 -14.07 -13.13
C LEU A 116 1.54 -12.79 -13.91
N TYR A 117 0.65 -11.97 -13.36
CA TYR A 117 0.38 -10.62 -13.86
C TYR A 117 1.52 -9.67 -13.46
N GLY A 118 2.01 -9.84 -12.24
CA GLY A 118 3.19 -9.21 -11.70
C GLY A 118 3.61 -9.90 -10.41
N PHE A 119 4.72 -9.43 -9.83
CA PHE A 119 5.08 -9.74 -8.45
C PHE A 119 6.01 -8.67 -7.88
N ALA A 120 5.86 -8.36 -6.59
CA ALA A 120 6.87 -7.67 -5.80
C ALA A 120 7.98 -8.66 -5.39
N HIS A 121 9.24 -8.26 -5.55
CA HIS A 121 10.38 -9.15 -5.24
C HIS A 121 10.50 -9.43 -3.74
N ASN A 122 10.10 -8.48 -2.90
CA ASN A 122 10.12 -8.60 -1.45
C ASN A 122 9.00 -7.75 -0.83
N ILE A 123 8.41 -8.25 0.26
CA ILE A 123 7.56 -7.42 1.13
C ILE A 123 8.41 -6.30 1.74
N GLY A 124 7.99 -5.06 1.55
CA GLY A 124 8.76 -3.89 1.99
C GLY A 124 9.98 -3.56 1.12
N GLY A 125 10.20 -4.28 0.01
CA GLY A 125 11.26 -3.97 -0.95
C GLY A 125 10.89 -2.78 -1.86
N SER A 126 11.66 -2.55 -2.91
CA SER A 126 11.37 -1.46 -3.88
C SER A 126 11.32 -1.91 -5.34
N THR A 127 11.19 -3.21 -5.62
CA THR A 127 11.17 -3.74 -6.99
C THR A 127 9.90 -4.53 -7.25
N VAL A 128 9.23 -4.21 -8.36
CA VAL A 128 8.07 -4.92 -8.90
C VAL A 128 8.36 -5.31 -10.34
N SER A 129 8.04 -6.56 -10.68
CA SER A 129 8.02 -7.04 -12.06
C SER A 129 6.57 -7.13 -12.55
N LEU A 130 6.31 -6.66 -13.77
CA LEU A 130 5.02 -6.76 -14.45
C LEU A 130 5.20 -7.59 -15.72
N ASN A 131 4.24 -8.45 -16.00
CA ASN A 131 4.27 -9.28 -17.21
C ASN A 131 3.71 -8.47 -18.39
N VAL A 132 4.51 -8.36 -19.45
CA VAL A 132 4.15 -7.60 -20.66
C VAL A 132 2.81 -8.03 -21.25
N SER A 133 2.43 -9.32 -21.15
CA SER A 133 1.17 -9.83 -21.69
C SER A 133 -0.07 -9.18 -21.06
N TYR A 134 0.03 -8.63 -19.85
CA TYR A 134 -1.11 -7.99 -19.15
C TYR A 134 -1.01 -6.46 -19.12
N VAL A 135 0.13 -5.87 -19.52
CA VAL A 135 0.34 -4.42 -19.48
C VAL A 135 -0.68 -3.67 -20.34
N ASN A 136 -1.13 -4.23 -21.45
CA ASN A 136 -2.18 -3.61 -22.26
C ASN A 136 -3.52 -3.54 -21.53
N ASN A 137 -3.92 -4.58 -20.79
CA ASN A 137 -5.14 -4.56 -19.99
C ASN A 137 -5.06 -3.51 -18.89
N ILE A 138 -3.89 -3.41 -18.24
CA ILE A 138 -3.62 -2.35 -17.26
C ILE A 138 -3.79 -0.97 -17.91
N ILE A 139 -3.09 -0.71 -19.03
CA ILE A 139 -3.15 0.57 -19.76
C ILE A 139 -4.58 0.95 -20.19
N GLN A 140 -5.39 -0.04 -20.55
CA GLN A 140 -6.78 0.14 -20.96
C GLN A 140 -7.75 0.27 -19.76
N GLY A 141 -7.28 0.06 -18.53
CA GLY A 141 -8.09 0.10 -17.32
C GLY A 141 -8.97 -1.14 -17.11
N LEU A 142 -8.70 -2.21 -17.86
CA LEU A 142 -9.31 -3.53 -17.68
C LEU A 142 -8.72 -4.27 -16.48
N ASP A 143 -7.51 -3.88 -16.06
CA ASP A 143 -6.89 -4.28 -14.81
C ASP A 143 -6.49 -3.05 -14.00
N ASN A 144 -7.20 -2.86 -12.88
CA ASN A 144 -7.00 -1.80 -11.90
C ASN A 144 -6.47 -2.32 -10.56
N ASN A 145 -6.10 -3.61 -10.47
CA ASN A 145 -5.67 -4.26 -9.25
C ASN A 145 -4.16 -4.54 -9.24
N THR A 146 -3.59 -5.07 -10.32
CA THR A 146 -2.22 -5.63 -10.32
C THR A 146 -1.19 -4.62 -9.81
N ILE A 147 -1.15 -3.42 -10.38
CA ILE A 147 -0.16 -2.40 -9.97
C ILE A 147 -0.33 -1.99 -8.51
N PRO A 148 -1.53 -1.56 -8.04
CA PRO A 148 -1.68 -1.19 -6.64
C PRO A 148 -1.46 -2.36 -5.68
N HIS A 149 -1.79 -3.60 -6.07
CA HIS A 149 -1.53 -4.81 -5.29
C HIS A 149 -0.04 -5.05 -5.08
N GLU A 150 0.74 -5.11 -6.17
CA GLU A 150 2.17 -5.39 -6.09
C GLU A 150 2.93 -4.26 -5.39
N LEU A 151 2.55 -3.00 -5.63
CA LEU A 151 3.08 -1.89 -4.85
C LEU A 151 2.61 -1.91 -3.39
N GLY A 152 1.45 -2.50 -3.10
CA GLY A 152 1.01 -2.75 -1.72
C GLY A 152 2.01 -3.63 -0.97
N HIS A 153 2.52 -4.68 -1.61
CA HIS A 153 3.57 -5.51 -1.03
C HIS A 153 4.87 -4.74 -0.77
N THR A 154 5.29 -3.85 -1.69
CA THR A 154 6.45 -2.98 -1.44
C THR A 154 6.21 -1.99 -0.30
N PHE A 155 4.94 -1.69 0.01
CA PHE A 155 4.52 -0.90 1.16
C PHE A 155 4.37 -1.71 2.45
N SER A 156 4.84 -2.96 2.46
CA SER A 156 4.69 -3.93 3.55
C SER A 156 3.25 -4.36 3.84
N LEU A 157 2.35 -4.20 2.86
CA LEU A 157 1.01 -4.77 2.97
C LEU A 157 1.06 -6.26 2.67
N LEU A 158 0.22 -6.98 3.40
CA LEU A 158 0.09 -8.43 3.34
C LEU A 158 -1.30 -8.78 2.82
N HIS A 159 -1.43 -10.00 2.31
CA HIS A 159 -2.72 -10.53 1.90
C HIS A 159 -3.69 -10.59 3.08
N VAL A 160 -4.93 -10.18 2.83
CA VAL A 160 -5.96 -10.03 3.87
C VAL A 160 -6.81 -11.29 4.05
N ASP A 161 -6.73 -12.22 3.12
CA ASP A 161 -7.39 -13.53 3.12
C ASP A 161 -6.47 -14.63 3.65
N ASP A 162 -6.98 -15.86 3.60
CA ASP A 162 -6.27 -17.05 4.05
C ASP A 162 -5.65 -17.81 2.88
N GLN A 163 -4.59 -18.53 3.22
CA GLN A 163 -3.84 -19.37 2.31
C GLN A 163 -4.70 -20.51 1.77
N SER A 164 -5.16 -20.41 0.52
CA SER A 164 -5.91 -21.51 -0.12
C SER A 164 -5.01 -22.62 -0.69
N THR A 165 -3.67 -22.47 -0.70
CA THR A 165 -2.76 -23.47 -1.28
C THR A 165 -1.44 -23.68 -0.51
N LEU A 166 -1.01 -24.94 -0.42
CA LEU A 166 0.18 -25.46 0.29
C LEU A 166 1.55 -24.93 -0.19
N ARG A 167 1.61 -23.95 -1.10
CA ARG A 167 2.85 -23.53 -1.78
C ARG A 167 3.21 -22.04 -1.64
N SER A 168 2.43 -21.27 -0.90
CA SER A 168 2.65 -19.84 -0.70
C SER A 168 3.35 -19.55 0.63
N ASP A 169 4.22 -18.53 0.65
CA ASP A 169 4.92 -18.08 1.85
C ASP A 169 3.93 -17.46 2.85
N SER A 170 3.68 -18.13 3.98
CA SER A 170 2.73 -17.69 5.01
C SER A 170 3.06 -16.32 5.59
N ARG A 171 4.31 -15.85 5.45
CA ARG A 171 4.73 -14.50 5.86
C ARG A 171 4.10 -13.38 5.03
N GLN A 172 3.49 -13.71 3.88
CA GLN A 172 2.80 -12.75 3.01
C GLN A 172 1.34 -12.51 3.42
N TYR A 173 0.82 -13.21 4.43
CA TYR A 173 -0.59 -13.17 4.82
C TYR A 173 -0.76 -12.56 6.21
N TRP A 174 -1.92 -11.96 6.44
CA TRP A 174 -2.36 -11.63 7.79
C TRP A 174 -2.51 -12.89 8.64
N THR A 175 -2.29 -12.73 9.95
CA THR A 175 -2.62 -13.79 10.90
C THR A 175 -4.11 -14.08 10.84
N HIS A 176 -4.52 -15.34 11.09
CA HIS A 176 -5.94 -15.72 11.08
C HIS A 176 -6.85 -14.79 11.88
N ALA A 177 -6.37 -14.28 13.03
CA ALA A 177 -7.11 -13.33 13.85
C ALA A 177 -7.44 -12.00 13.13
N LYS A 178 -6.64 -11.60 12.14
CA LYS A 178 -6.80 -10.37 11.36
C LYS A 178 -7.51 -10.56 10.01
N GLN A 179 -7.71 -11.79 9.54
CA GLN A 179 -8.28 -12.12 8.21
C GLN A 179 -9.78 -11.78 8.04
N ASN A 180 -10.40 -11.02 8.95
CA ASN A 180 -11.82 -10.69 8.95
C ASN A 180 -12.14 -9.37 8.22
N THR A 181 -11.43 -9.04 7.13
CA THR A 181 -11.80 -7.85 6.36
C THR A 181 -13.17 -8.05 5.71
N LYS A 182 -14.09 -7.10 5.95
CA LYS A 182 -15.42 -7.08 5.31
C LYS A 182 -15.39 -6.37 3.96
N ASP A 183 -14.24 -5.82 3.59
CA ASP A 183 -14.05 -5.09 2.34
C ASP A 183 -13.74 -6.07 1.21
N SER A 184 -14.76 -6.46 0.44
CA SER A 184 -14.62 -7.33 -0.73
C SER A 184 -13.92 -6.65 -1.91
N THR A 185 -13.62 -5.35 -1.81
CA THR A 185 -12.91 -4.58 -2.82
C THR A 185 -11.44 -4.34 -2.45
N ASN A 186 -10.94 -4.99 -1.39
CA ASN A 186 -9.55 -4.80 -0.95
C ASN A 186 -8.55 -5.20 -2.04
N ILE A 187 -7.55 -4.37 -2.31
CA ILE A 187 -6.51 -4.69 -3.30
C ILE A 187 -5.67 -5.89 -2.90
N MET A 188 -5.50 -6.16 -1.60
CA MET A 188 -4.58 -7.17 -1.08
C MET A 188 -5.23 -8.55 -0.94
N PHE A 189 -6.28 -8.87 -1.71
CA PHE A 189 -6.71 -10.27 -1.80
C PHE A 189 -5.69 -11.07 -2.62
N SER A 190 -5.33 -12.26 -2.13
CA SER A 190 -4.42 -13.15 -2.85
C SER A 190 -5.01 -13.63 -4.18
N GLY A 191 -4.15 -14.09 -5.10
CA GLY A 191 -4.54 -14.57 -6.43
C GLY A 191 -5.65 -15.63 -6.45
N GLY A 192 -5.76 -16.45 -5.40
CA GLY A 192 -6.77 -17.50 -5.28
C GLY A 192 -8.10 -17.04 -4.68
N SER A 193 -8.21 -15.80 -4.23
CA SER A 193 -9.42 -15.27 -3.63
C SER A 193 -10.49 -14.99 -4.68
N LYS A 194 -11.74 -15.37 -4.38
CA LYS A 194 -12.92 -14.96 -5.18
C LYS A 194 -13.16 -13.44 -5.20
N TYR A 195 -12.52 -12.72 -4.28
CA TYR A 195 -12.57 -11.26 -4.18
C TYR A 195 -11.35 -10.59 -4.80
N ASN A 196 -10.42 -11.36 -5.38
CA ASN A 196 -9.36 -10.80 -6.21
C ASN A 196 -9.88 -10.64 -7.65
N THR A 197 -10.24 -9.41 -8.01
CA THR A 197 -10.78 -9.08 -9.31
C THR A 197 -10.06 -7.85 -9.86
N ASP A 198 -9.57 -7.97 -11.08
CA ASP A 198 -8.87 -6.93 -11.82
C ASP A 198 -9.59 -5.57 -11.77
N LEU A 199 -10.92 -5.57 -11.86
CA LEU A 199 -11.71 -4.35 -11.95
C LEU A 199 -12.11 -3.74 -10.60
N THR A 200 -12.46 -4.57 -9.61
CA THR A 200 -13.14 -4.07 -8.40
C THR A 200 -12.27 -4.10 -7.15
N SER A 201 -11.21 -4.91 -7.13
CA SER A 201 -10.27 -4.98 -6.02
C SER A 201 -9.33 -3.79 -6.08
N THR A 202 -9.79 -2.65 -5.57
CA THR A 202 -9.19 -1.32 -5.78
C THR A 202 -9.05 -0.49 -4.51
N THR A 203 -9.45 -1.00 -3.34
CA THR A 203 -9.46 -0.24 -2.07
C THR A 203 -8.44 -0.75 -1.04
N VAL A 204 -8.09 0.11 -0.08
CA VAL A 204 -7.41 -0.31 1.16
C VAL A 204 -8.13 0.27 2.37
N VAL A 205 -7.98 -0.40 3.51
CA VAL A 205 -8.57 0.06 4.78
C VAL A 205 -7.57 0.90 5.60
N GLY A 206 -8.09 1.66 6.57
CA GLY A 206 -7.29 2.56 7.40
C GLY A 206 -6.09 1.89 8.09
N ASP A 207 -6.21 0.63 8.50
CA ASP A 207 -5.11 -0.10 9.13
C ASP A 207 -3.96 -0.41 8.16
N GLN A 208 -4.27 -0.74 6.91
CA GLN A 208 -3.26 -0.89 5.85
C GLN A 208 -2.58 0.46 5.56
N ILE A 209 -3.36 1.54 5.49
CA ILE A 209 -2.82 2.89 5.35
C ILE A 209 -1.91 3.27 6.54
N ASN A 210 -2.25 2.89 7.77
CA ASN A 210 -1.38 3.15 8.92
C ASN A 210 0.00 2.48 8.77
N LEU A 211 0.06 1.25 8.22
CA LEU A 211 1.33 0.56 7.91
C LEU A 211 2.15 1.34 6.88
N LEU A 212 1.50 1.73 5.78
CA LEU A 212 2.08 2.57 4.72
C LEU A 212 2.64 3.89 5.28
N ILE A 213 1.87 4.59 6.12
CA ILE A 213 2.28 5.86 6.75
C ILE A 213 3.50 5.65 7.65
N ASN A 214 3.53 4.56 8.42
CA ASN A 214 4.67 4.23 9.27
C ASN A 214 5.92 3.92 8.44
N ALA A 215 5.78 3.14 7.36
CA ALA A 215 6.87 2.88 6.42
C ALA A 215 7.40 4.18 5.79
N TYR A 216 6.51 5.10 5.40
CA TYR A 216 6.88 6.40 4.85
C TYR A 216 7.64 7.27 5.86
N ARG A 217 7.13 7.41 7.08
CA ARG A 217 7.77 8.23 8.14
C ARG A 217 9.13 7.69 8.55
N ASN A 218 9.31 6.38 8.51
CA ASN A 218 10.57 5.72 8.83
C ASN A 218 11.54 5.68 7.63
N GLY A 219 11.22 6.36 6.52
CA GLY A 219 12.04 6.40 5.30
C GLY A 219 11.98 5.13 4.45
N LYS A 220 11.36 4.06 4.93
CA LYS A 220 11.35 2.73 4.29
C LYS A 220 10.55 2.69 2.98
N LEU A 221 9.55 3.56 2.79
CA LEU A 221 8.71 3.53 1.60
C LEU A 221 9.47 3.75 0.28
N ASN A 222 10.62 4.40 0.29
CA ASN A 222 11.37 4.66 -0.92
C ASN A 222 12.78 4.05 -0.88
N LEU A 223 13.17 3.43 0.24
CA LEU A 223 14.50 2.88 0.45
C LEU A 223 14.46 1.36 0.28
N ASN A 224 15.57 0.80 -0.23
CA ASN A 224 15.90 -0.61 -0.06
C ASN A 224 16.54 -0.82 1.31
#